data_AF-A0A7M3WTS3-F1
#
_entry.id   AF-A0A7M3WTS3-F1
#
_cell.length_a   1.000
_cell.length_b   1.000
_cell.length_c   1.000
_cell.angle_alpha   90.00
_cell.angle_beta   90.00
_cell.angle_gamma   90.00
#
_symmetry.space_group_name_H-M   'P 1'
#
loop_
_entity.id
_entity.type
_entity.pdbx_description
1 polymer ?
#
loop_
_entity_poly.entity_id
_entity_poly.type
_entity_poly.pdbx_seq_one_letter_code
_entity_poly.pdbx_strand_id
1 'polypeptide(L)'
;MQQMVLDGWFLRQDIVERLLSTGSEDEEALAFGDRIMRIASQDGAEHQALSDPVDRSIALVLSLVREEGLNAWDIDLEAFLEIFTERVRAEADRVDLPACGRLIRLAWEVLHEQTLGVYDRATALDMEDEEVDFGHDFGWELDVDDEAYAFTTTVLQGEADATLPSLFDGRLRRPEGRPTTLGELLAAFKDAADDAEALQERERVRAAAAAELKAHLDDVGGRMHDEDLEGDIERCWDALRQVCEANGAAKVPLLDVVRRLEELDPDAAASLGGRTEANVAAFIAGLFLVHRRLVDVVQDEVPTGPIYLVDLWPKMDTYLAVRSHLERLEAEEDGRAPRGLIQRAEEASALEEASAAVLNEVEADTDSWLVE
;
A
#
# COMPACT_ATOMS: atom_id res chain seq x y z
N MET A 1 27.37 -50.12 -7.63
CA MET A 1 26.36 -49.99 -8.72
C MET A 1 24.93 -50.22 -8.22
N GLN A 2 24.65 -51.20 -7.34
CA GLN A 2 23.30 -51.35 -6.73
C GLN A 2 22.95 -50.32 -5.65
N GLN A 3 23.92 -49.82 -4.87
CA GLN A 3 23.67 -48.79 -3.84
C GLN A 3 23.25 -47.42 -4.42
N MET A 4 23.94 -46.94 -5.47
CA MET A 4 23.60 -45.65 -6.11
C MET A 4 22.21 -45.63 -6.78
N VAL A 5 21.71 -46.79 -7.24
CA VAL A 5 20.38 -46.90 -7.86
C VAL A 5 19.27 -46.95 -6.80
N LEU A 6 19.55 -47.53 -5.63
CA LEU A 6 18.65 -47.51 -4.48
C LEU A 6 18.54 -46.08 -3.90
N ASP A 7 19.65 -45.35 -3.81
CA ASP A 7 19.65 -43.94 -3.36
C ASP A 7 18.78 -43.04 -4.26
N GLY A 8 18.84 -43.22 -5.58
CA GLY A 8 18.03 -42.40 -6.50
C GLY A 8 16.52 -42.63 -6.34
N TRP A 9 16.10 -43.88 -6.15
CA TRP A 9 14.69 -44.20 -5.93
C TRP A 9 14.18 -43.65 -4.59
N PHE A 10 14.98 -43.79 -3.52
CA PHE A 10 14.64 -43.24 -2.20
C PHE A 10 14.60 -41.71 -2.22
N LEU A 11 15.56 -41.05 -2.87
CA LEU A 11 15.57 -39.60 -3.04
C LEU A 11 14.32 -39.11 -3.77
N ARG A 12 13.96 -39.78 -4.88
CA ARG A 12 12.73 -39.47 -5.62
C ARG A 12 11.49 -39.59 -4.72
N GLN A 13 11.39 -40.68 -3.96
CA GLN A 13 10.25 -40.89 -3.08
C GLN A 13 10.19 -39.83 -1.96
N ASP A 14 11.33 -39.51 -1.33
CA ASP A 14 11.40 -38.47 -0.28
C ASP A 14 10.94 -37.12 -0.83
N ILE A 15 11.41 -36.71 -2.01
CA ILE A 15 10.99 -35.45 -2.65
C ILE A 15 9.47 -35.44 -2.89
N VAL A 16 8.91 -36.51 -3.45
CA VAL A 16 7.47 -36.58 -3.71
C VAL A 16 6.67 -36.51 -2.41
N GLU A 17 7.06 -37.29 -1.39
CA GLU A 17 6.38 -37.27 -0.10
C GLU A 17 6.41 -35.89 0.56
N ARG A 18 7.54 -35.19 0.47
CA ARG A 18 7.69 -33.83 0.98
C ARG A 18 6.79 -32.84 0.22
N LEU A 19 6.80 -32.83 -1.10
CA LEU A 19 5.96 -31.93 -1.89
C LEU A 19 4.46 -32.16 -1.65
N LEU A 20 4.06 -33.43 -1.50
CA LEU A 20 2.68 -33.77 -1.12
C LEU A 20 2.33 -33.27 0.29
N SER A 21 3.27 -33.33 1.23
CA SER A 21 3.07 -32.80 2.59
C SER A 21 2.90 -31.27 2.62
N THR A 22 3.58 -30.56 1.72
CA THR A 22 3.48 -29.11 1.55
C THR A 22 2.22 -28.68 0.78
N GLY A 23 1.53 -29.61 0.13
CA GLY A 23 0.26 -29.38 -0.57
C GLY A 23 0.37 -29.22 -2.09
N SER A 24 1.47 -29.66 -2.71
CA SER A 24 1.60 -29.72 -4.17
C SER A 24 0.64 -30.76 -4.77
N GLU A 25 0.26 -30.57 -6.04
CA GLU A 25 -0.56 -31.55 -6.76
C GLU A 25 0.22 -32.85 -7.03
N ASP A 26 -0.48 -33.99 -6.99
CA ASP A 26 0.13 -35.33 -7.17
C ASP A 26 0.92 -35.45 -8.48
N GLU A 27 0.38 -34.93 -9.58
CA GLU A 27 1.02 -34.98 -10.90
C GLU A 27 2.29 -34.12 -10.95
N GLU A 28 2.26 -32.95 -10.31
CA GLU A 28 3.36 -32.00 -10.28
C GLU A 28 4.52 -32.52 -9.42
N ALA A 29 4.22 -33.09 -8.25
CA ALA A 29 5.21 -33.69 -7.38
C ALA A 29 5.95 -34.85 -8.08
N LEU A 30 5.20 -35.72 -8.77
CA LEU A 30 5.77 -36.82 -9.57
C LEU A 30 6.65 -36.30 -10.71
N ALA A 31 6.17 -35.30 -11.46
CA ALA A 31 6.92 -34.70 -12.56
C ALA A 31 8.23 -34.06 -12.09
N PHE A 32 8.21 -33.40 -10.93
CA PHE A 32 9.40 -32.79 -10.34
C PHE A 32 10.40 -33.83 -9.85
N GLY A 33 9.94 -34.89 -9.19
CA GLY A 33 10.80 -36.02 -8.81
C GLY A 33 11.47 -36.66 -10.04
N ASP A 34 10.72 -36.87 -11.13
CA ASP A 34 11.26 -37.40 -12.39
C ASP A 34 12.24 -36.42 -13.08
N ARG A 35 12.00 -35.11 -12.96
CA ARG A 35 12.88 -34.05 -13.43
C ARG A 35 14.23 -34.09 -12.71
N ILE A 36 14.23 -34.19 -11.37
CA ILE A 36 15.45 -34.31 -10.57
C ILE A 36 16.22 -35.57 -10.92
N MET A 37 15.54 -36.71 -11.08
CA MET A 37 16.21 -37.96 -11.45
C MET A 37 16.92 -37.86 -12.80
N ARG A 38 16.32 -37.16 -13.77
CA ARG A 38 16.95 -36.88 -15.06
C ARG A 38 18.23 -36.07 -14.89
N ILE A 39 18.19 -35.00 -14.09
CA ILE A 39 19.34 -34.12 -13.83
C ILE A 39 20.44 -34.86 -13.04
N ALA A 40 20.05 -35.66 -12.05
CA ALA A 40 20.98 -36.45 -11.25
C ALA A 40 21.69 -37.54 -12.08
N SER A 41 21.03 -38.05 -13.13
CA SER A 41 21.63 -39.01 -14.06
C SER A 41 22.62 -38.40 -15.06
N GLN A 42 22.63 -37.08 -15.22
CA GLN A 42 23.60 -36.38 -16.07
C GLN A 42 24.93 -36.21 -15.33
N ASP A 43 26.02 -36.31 -16.07
CA ASP A 43 27.37 -36.20 -15.49
C ASP A 43 27.74 -34.73 -15.20
N GLY A 44 28.67 -34.50 -14.25
CA GLY A 44 29.06 -33.16 -13.78
C GLY A 44 29.41 -32.12 -14.87
N ALA A 45 29.94 -32.59 -16.00
CA ALA A 45 30.28 -31.74 -17.15
C ALA A 45 29.05 -31.32 -17.97
N GLU A 46 27.97 -32.10 -17.94
CA GLU A 46 26.72 -31.84 -18.65
C GLU A 46 25.81 -30.88 -17.88
N HIS A 47 26.01 -30.74 -16.57
CA HIS A 47 25.29 -29.77 -15.73
C HIS A 47 25.53 -28.32 -16.16
N GLN A 48 26.70 -28.02 -16.73
CA GLN A 48 26.99 -26.69 -17.31
C GLN A 48 26.28 -26.42 -18.65
N ALA A 49 25.77 -27.47 -19.31
CA ALA A 49 25.07 -27.39 -20.59
C ALA A 49 23.54 -27.28 -20.44
N LEU A 50 23.00 -27.36 -19.23
CA LEU A 50 21.57 -27.20 -18.95
C LEU A 50 21.09 -25.80 -19.35
N SER A 51 19.96 -25.73 -20.06
CA SER A 51 19.41 -24.47 -20.59
C SER A 51 18.61 -23.68 -19.56
N ASP A 52 17.91 -24.38 -18.65
CA ASP A 52 17.04 -23.75 -17.64
C ASP A 52 17.87 -23.30 -16.40
N PRO A 53 17.77 -22.02 -15.98
CA PRO A 53 18.34 -21.54 -14.72
C PRO A 53 17.97 -22.39 -13.49
N VAL A 54 16.73 -22.89 -13.41
CA VAL A 54 16.23 -23.68 -12.27
C VAL A 54 16.91 -25.05 -12.23
N ASP A 55 17.06 -25.71 -13.39
CA ASP A 55 17.78 -26.97 -13.51
C ASP A 55 19.26 -26.82 -13.14
N ARG A 56 19.86 -25.68 -13.47
CA ARG A 56 21.26 -25.39 -13.12
C ARG A 56 21.45 -25.23 -11.61
N SER A 57 20.54 -24.57 -10.91
CA SER A 57 20.54 -24.51 -9.43
C SER A 57 20.34 -25.88 -8.79
N ILE A 58 19.45 -26.73 -9.31
CA ILE A 58 19.25 -28.10 -8.81
C ILE A 58 20.54 -28.91 -9.01
N ALA A 59 21.13 -28.83 -10.20
CA ALA A 59 22.39 -29.49 -10.51
C ALA A 59 23.53 -29.00 -9.60
N LEU A 60 23.56 -27.70 -9.27
CA LEU A 60 24.50 -27.12 -8.34
C LEU A 60 24.37 -27.75 -6.95
N VAL A 61 23.16 -27.83 -6.39
CA VAL A 61 22.89 -28.47 -5.09
C VAL A 61 23.33 -29.95 -5.10
N LEU A 62 22.97 -30.69 -6.15
CA LEU A 62 23.38 -32.09 -6.31
C LEU A 62 24.91 -32.25 -6.43
N SER A 63 25.57 -31.34 -7.13
CA SER A 63 27.03 -31.35 -7.29
C SER A 63 27.75 -31.08 -5.98
N LEU A 64 27.24 -30.15 -5.17
CA LEU A 64 27.80 -29.78 -3.87
C LEU A 64 27.77 -30.96 -2.90
N VAL A 65 26.61 -31.62 -2.78
CA VAL A 65 26.48 -32.79 -1.90
C VAL A 65 27.42 -33.93 -2.32
N ARG A 66 27.61 -34.10 -3.64
CA ARG A 66 28.50 -35.14 -4.18
C ARG A 66 29.99 -34.82 -4.04
N GLU A 67 30.39 -33.57 -4.27
CA GLU A 67 31.80 -33.14 -4.29
C GLU A 67 32.36 -32.93 -2.88
N GLU A 68 31.57 -32.34 -1.98
CA GLU A 68 31.97 -32.06 -0.59
C GLU A 68 31.74 -33.25 0.35
N GLY A 69 31.14 -34.34 -0.15
CA GLY A 69 30.90 -35.56 0.63
C GLY A 69 29.87 -35.38 1.75
N LEU A 70 28.96 -34.43 1.61
CA LEU A 70 27.87 -34.20 2.57
C LEU A 70 26.93 -35.42 2.61
N ASN A 71 26.39 -35.73 3.79
CA ASN A 71 25.42 -36.80 3.93
C ASN A 71 24.06 -36.34 3.41
N ALA A 72 23.54 -36.99 2.36
CA ALA A 72 22.25 -36.66 1.75
C ALA A 72 21.05 -36.82 2.69
N TRP A 73 21.19 -37.57 3.78
CA TRP A 73 20.13 -37.83 4.76
C TRP A 73 20.25 -36.99 6.03
N ASP A 74 21.37 -36.27 6.18
CA ASP A 74 21.67 -35.43 7.34
C ASP A 74 22.65 -34.33 6.91
N ILE A 75 22.09 -33.25 6.34
CA ILE A 75 22.88 -32.16 5.78
C ILE A 75 23.16 -31.13 6.86
N ASP A 76 24.45 -30.86 7.08
CA ASP A 76 24.89 -29.69 7.84
C ASP A 76 24.58 -28.41 7.04
N LEU A 77 23.56 -27.68 7.49
CA LEU A 77 23.08 -26.46 6.84
C LEU A 77 24.10 -25.31 6.91
N GLU A 78 24.95 -25.26 7.94
CA GLU A 78 25.95 -24.20 8.08
C GLU A 78 27.04 -24.37 7.01
N ALA A 79 27.64 -25.56 6.96
CA ALA A 79 28.63 -25.92 5.95
C ALA A 79 28.04 -25.83 4.53
N PHE A 80 26.80 -26.29 4.34
CA PHE A 80 26.11 -26.17 3.06
C PHE A 80 25.94 -24.71 2.62
N LEU A 81 25.49 -23.81 3.49
CA LEU A 81 25.27 -22.40 3.14
C LEU A 81 26.55 -21.67 2.79
N GLU A 82 27.65 -21.95 3.49
CA GLU A 82 28.96 -21.34 3.20
C GLU A 82 29.40 -21.67 1.76
N ILE A 83 29.41 -22.96 1.40
CA ILE A 83 29.88 -23.41 0.09
C ILE A 83 28.86 -23.06 -1.01
N PHE A 84 27.56 -23.17 -0.72
CA PHE A 84 26.50 -22.83 -1.66
C PHE A 84 26.53 -21.34 -2.03
N THR A 85 26.67 -20.44 -1.06
CA THR A 85 26.71 -18.99 -1.32
C THR A 85 27.95 -18.57 -2.11
N GLU A 86 29.11 -19.19 -1.85
CA GLU A 86 30.32 -18.97 -2.64
C GLU A 86 30.12 -19.37 -4.10
N ARG A 87 29.52 -20.55 -4.34
CA ARG A 87 29.33 -21.09 -5.68
C ARG A 87 28.23 -20.35 -6.47
N VAL A 88 27.14 -19.95 -5.81
CA VAL A 88 26.12 -19.08 -6.40
C VAL A 88 26.71 -17.73 -6.82
N ARG A 89 27.65 -17.18 -6.03
CA ARG A 89 28.35 -15.93 -6.40
C ARG A 89 29.25 -16.11 -7.61
N ALA A 90 29.92 -17.26 -7.75
CA ALA A 90 30.77 -17.57 -8.90
C ALA A 90 29.97 -17.80 -10.19
N GLU A 91 28.76 -18.37 -10.09
CA GLU A 91 27.90 -18.73 -11.22
C GLU A 91 26.67 -17.82 -11.39
N ALA A 92 26.73 -16.60 -10.84
CA ALA A 92 25.59 -15.68 -10.71
C ALA A 92 24.84 -15.37 -12.02
N ASP A 93 25.53 -15.35 -13.16
CA ASP A 93 24.92 -15.07 -14.48
C ASP A 93 24.13 -16.25 -15.05
N ARG A 94 24.31 -17.46 -14.50
CA ARG A 94 23.74 -18.69 -15.04
C ARG A 94 22.66 -19.26 -14.14
N VAL A 95 22.66 -18.96 -12.85
CA VAL A 95 21.75 -19.56 -11.88
C VAL A 95 20.52 -18.64 -11.63
N ASP A 96 19.39 -19.22 -11.21
CA ASP A 96 18.22 -18.46 -10.77
C ASP A 96 18.49 -17.78 -9.41
N LEU A 97 18.95 -16.52 -9.45
CA LEU A 97 19.28 -15.73 -8.27
C LEU A 97 18.09 -15.53 -7.32
N PRO A 98 16.87 -15.17 -7.78
CA PRO A 98 15.67 -15.14 -6.94
C PRO A 98 15.41 -16.44 -6.16
N ALA A 99 15.42 -17.59 -6.84
CA ALA A 99 15.17 -18.88 -6.19
C ALA A 99 16.29 -19.25 -5.21
N CYS A 100 17.56 -19.08 -5.59
CA CYS A 100 18.70 -19.33 -4.70
C CYS A 100 18.73 -18.42 -3.48
N GLY A 101 18.42 -17.14 -3.64
CA GLY A 101 18.31 -16.19 -2.53
C GLY A 101 17.21 -16.59 -1.53
N ARG A 102 16.08 -17.09 -2.04
CA ARG A 102 15.00 -17.59 -1.19
C ARG A 102 15.36 -18.90 -0.50
N LEU A 103 16.06 -19.82 -1.17
CA LEU A 103 16.60 -21.02 -0.52
C LEU A 103 17.58 -20.68 0.61
N ILE A 104 18.48 -19.71 0.40
CA ILE A 104 19.38 -19.22 1.45
C ILE A 104 18.58 -18.69 2.65
N ARG A 105 17.52 -17.91 2.39
CA ARG A 105 16.63 -17.41 3.44
C ARG A 105 15.94 -18.55 4.21
N LEU A 106 15.41 -19.55 3.51
CA LEU A 106 14.73 -20.70 4.13
C LEU A 106 15.70 -21.52 5.00
N ALA A 107 16.91 -21.79 4.49
CA ALA A 107 17.93 -22.49 5.25
C ALA A 107 18.36 -21.68 6.50
N TRP A 108 18.46 -20.35 6.39
CA TRP A 108 18.70 -19.48 7.53
C TRP A 108 17.55 -19.51 8.55
N GLU A 109 16.29 -19.52 8.11
CA GLU A 109 15.13 -19.62 9.00
C GLU A 109 15.12 -20.93 9.80
N VAL A 110 15.47 -22.05 9.16
CA VAL A 110 15.59 -23.34 9.83
C VAL A 110 16.73 -23.31 10.86
N LEU A 111 17.91 -22.81 10.48
CA LEU A 111 19.04 -22.65 11.41
C LEU A 111 18.71 -21.73 12.59
N HIS A 112 17.97 -20.65 12.32
CA HIS A 112 17.54 -19.70 13.34
C HIS A 112 16.57 -20.36 14.32
N GLU A 113 15.58 -21.08 13.84
CA GLU A 113 14.63 -21.84 14.66
C GLU A 113 15.34 -22.93 15.48
N GLN A 114 16.29 -23.65 14.89
CA GLN A 114 17.10 -24.62 15.61
C GLN A 114 17.89 -23.97 16.76
N THR A 115 18.48 -22.80 16.50
CA THR A 115 19.24 -22.02 17.49
C THR A 115 18.33 -21.50 18.60
N LEU A 116 17.13 -20.99 18.27
CA LEU A 116 16.13 -20.57 19.25
C LEU A 116 15.69 -21.74 20.13
N GLY A 117 15.43 -22.90 19.53
CA GLY A 117 15.10 -24.10 20.28
C GLY A 117 16.22 -24.53 21.24
N VAL A 118 17.49 -24.39 20.85
CA VAL A 118 18.63 -24.61 21.75
C VAL A 118 18.64 -23.58 22.88
N TYR A 119 18.41 -22.31 22.57
CA TYR A 119 18.37 -21.21 23.53
C TYR A 119 17.26 -21.41 24.57
N ASP A 120 16.02 -21.67 24.13
CA ASP A 120 14.87 -21.90 25.01
C ASP A 120 15.14 -23.06 25.97
N ARG A 121 15.74 -24.15 25.46
CA ARG A 121 16.14 -25.29 26.28
C ARG A 121 17.22 -24.93 27.30
N ALA A 122 18.21 -24.12 26.91
CA ALA A 122 19.25 -23.67 27.83
C ALA A 122 18.66 -22.78 28.94
N THR A 123 17.73 -21.88 28.60
CA THR A 123 17.08 -21.00 29.59
C THR A 123 16.05 -21.71 30.46
N ALA A 124 15.41 -22.79 29.97
CA ALA A 124 14.45 -23.57 30.75
C ALA A 124 15.12 -24.29 31.94
N LEU A 125 16.38 -24.72 31.78
CA LEU A 125 17.17 -25.32 32.86
C LEU A 125 17.42 -24.31 34.01
N ASP A 126 17.72 -23.05 33.67
CA ASP A 126 17.92 -22.00 34.68
C ASP A 126 16.64 -21.68 35.48
N MET A 127 15.45 -21.89 34.90
CA MET A 127 14.17 -21.65 35.59
C MET A 127 13.71 -22.82 36.46
N GLU A 128 13.98 -24.07 36.06
CA GLU A 128 13.66 -25.26 36.87
C GLU A 128 14.53 -25.35 38.14
N ASP A 129 15.77 -24.81 38.12
CA ASP A 129 16.64 -24.75 39.29
C ASP A 129 16.18 -23.71 40.33
N GLU A 130 15.44 -22.66 39.95
CA GLU A 130 14.90 -21.65 40.87
C GLU A 130 13.62 -22.11 41.61
N GLU A 131 12.89 -23.11 41.08
CA GLU A 131 11.68 -23.69 41.70
C GLU A 131 11.95 -24.92 42.58
N VAL A 132 13.22 -25.32 42.76
CA VAL A 132 13.58 -26.25 43.84
C VAL A 132 13.50 -25.49 45.16
N ASP A 133 12.29 -25.47 45.74
CA ASP A 133 12.03 -25.08 47.12
C ASP A 133 13.08 -25.76 48.02
N PHE A 134 14.05 -24.98 48.46
CA PHE A 134 15.07 -25.29 49.48
C PHE A 134 14.41 -25.46 50.87
N GLY A 135 13.19 -26.00 50.90
CA GLY A 135 12.36 -26.24 52.06
C GLY A 135 12.27 -27.74 52.33
N HIS A 136 13.05 -28.20 53.30
CA HIS A 136 12.97 -29.53 53.93
C HIS A 136 13.55 -30.72 53.14
N ASP A 137 14.87 -30.91 53.22
CA ASP A 137 15.48 -32.05 53.92
C ASP A 137 17.02 -32.00 53.80
N PHE A 138 17.71 -31.63 54.89
CA PHE A 138 19.17 -31.67 55.00
C PHE A 138 19.63 -33.12 55.26
N GLY A 139 19.32 -34.02 54.31
CA GLY A 139 19.64 -35.46 54.36
C GLY A 139 20.65 -35.92 53.29
N TRP A 140 21.04 -35.05 52.36
CA TRP A 140 21.93 -35.37 51.23
C TRP A 140 23.41 -35.56 51.60
N GLU A 141 23.80 -35.28 52.84
CA GLU A 141 25.17 -35.45 53.33
C GLU A 141 25.42 -36.83 53.98
N LEU A 142 24.37 -37.64 54.21
CA LEU A 142 24.48 -38.85 55.03
C LEU A 142 24.28 -40.19 54.30
N ASP A 143 23.65 -40.19 53.13
CA ASP A 143 23.46 -41.41 52.32
C ASP A 143 24.31 -41.36 51.05
N VAL A 144 25.64 -41.24 51.22
CA VAL A 144 26.55 -41.54 50.10
C VAL A 144 26.47 -43.04 49.86
N ASP A 145 25.72 -43.43 48.84
CA ASP A 145 25.65 -44.81 48.37
C ASP A 145 27.07 -45.35 48.14
N ASP A 146 27.33 -46.59 48.55
CA ASP A 146 28.62 -47.27 48.36
C ASP A 146 29.02 -47.26 46.87
N GLU A 147 28.03 -47.30 45.96
CA GLU A 147 28.21 -47.17 44.51
C GLU A 147 28.70 -45.76 44.11
N ALA A 148 28.16 -44.70 44.72
CA ALA A 148 28.57 -43.32 44.47
C ALA A 148 29.97 -43.02 45.03
N TYR A 149 30.29 -43.59 46.19
CA TYR A 149 31.63 -43.51 46.77
C TYR A 149 32.66 -44.26 45.90
N ALA A 150 32.31 -45.45 45.40
CA ALA A 150 33.16 -46.22 44.49
C ALA A 150 33.43 -45.46 43.18
N PHE A 151 32.39 -44.85 42.60
CA PHE A 151 32.50 -44.05 41.37
C PHE A 151 33.41 -42.83 41.54
N THR A 152 33.17 -42.01 42.57
CA THR A 152 34.00 -40.81 42.82
C THR A 152 35.45 -41.17 43.12
N THR A 153 35.68 -42.27 43.83
CA THR A 153 37.03 -42.78 44.12
C THR A 153 37.74 -43.29 42.85
N THR A 154 37.06 -44.02 41.95
CA THR A 154 37.64 -44.47 40.67
C THR A 154 37.94 -43.30 39.72
N VAL A 155 37.13 -42.25 39.74
CA VAL A 155 37.39 -41.01 39.01
C VAL A 155 38.60 -40.27 39.59
N LEU A 156 38.68 -40.08 40.91
CA LEU A 156 39.81 -39.42 41.58
C LEU A 156 41.13 -40.18 41.43
N GLN A 157 41.08 -41.51 41.36
CA GLN A 157 42.25 -42.37 41.15
C GLN A 157 42.67 -42.46 39.67
N GLY A 158 41.88 -41.88 38.75
CA GLY A 158 42.18 -41.87 37.31
C GLY A 158 41.93 -43.20 36.59
N GLU A 159 41.28 -44.18 37.24
CA GLU A 159 40.97 -45.47 36.63
C GLU A 159 39.81 -45.37 35.63
N ALA A 160 38.94 -44.36 35.79
CA ALA A 160 37.81 -44.07 34.89
C ALA A 160 38.17 -43.12 33.73
N ASP A 161 39.41 -42.68 33.58
CA ASP A 161 39.81 -41.64 32.61
C ASP A 161 39.59 -42.08 31.14
N ALA A 162 39.59 -43.39 30.88
CA ALA A 162 39.29 -43.96 29.57
C ALA A 162 37.79 -43.98 29.23
N THR A 163 36.90 -44.00 30.24
CA THR A 163 35.44 -44.10 30.06
C THR A 163 34.72 -42.78 30.29
N LEU A 164 35.30 -41.88 31.10
CA LEU A 164 34.77 -40.54 31.40
C LEU A 164 34.42 -39.70 30.17
N PRO A 165 35.26 -39.61 29.11
CA PRO A 165 34.90 -38.85 27.92
C PRO A 165 33.63 -39.35 27.24
N SER A 166 33.38 -40.66 27.28
CA SER A 166 32.19 -41.29 26.69
C SER A 166 30.98 -41.35 27.63
N LEU A 167 31.19 -41.23 28.95
CA LEU A 167 30.14 -41.37 29.97
C LEU A 167 29.09 -40.25 29.87
N PHE A 168 29.53 -39.05 29.47
CA PHE A 168 28.69 -37.86 29.34
C PHE A 168 28.16 -37.64 27.91
N ASP A 169 28.69 -38.34 26.92
CA ASP A 169 28.35 -38.18 25.51
C ASP A 169 26.89 -38.59 25.20
N GLY A 170 26.30 -39.49 26.01
CA GLY A 170 24.94 -39.99 25.81
C GLY A 170 23.83 -39.39 26.70
N ARG A 171 24.16 -38.68 27.80
CA ARG A 171 23.15 -38.10 28.72
C ARG A 171 22.94 -36.59 28.54
N LEU A 172 23.90 -35.86 27.97
CA LEU A 172 23.80 -34.42 27.78
C LEU A 172 23.42 -33.99 26.36
N ARG A 173 23.29 -34.92 25.41
CA ARG A 173 22.78 -34.63 24.06
C ARG A 173 21.50 -35.41 23.83
N ARG A 174 20.36 -34.78 24.10
CA ARG A 174 19.10 -35.23 23.48
C ARG A 174 19.24 -34.97 21.97
N PRO A 175 18.78 -35.89 21.10
CA PRO A 175 18.95 -35.72 19.68
C PRO A 175 18.38 -34.37 19.28
N GLU A 176 19.21 -33.63 18.56
CA GLU A 176 18.89 -32.41 17.85
C GLU A 176 17.67 -32.71 16.95
N GLY A 177 16.94 -31.68 16.51
CA GLY A 177 15.71 -31.87 15.73
C GLY A 177 15.89 -32.80 14.52
N ARG A 178 14.77 -33.20 13.88
CA ARG A 178 14.82 -34.05 12.67
C ARG A 178 15.88 -33.51 11.70
N PRO A 179 16.85 -34.34 11.24
CA PRO A 179 17.90 -33.89 10.35
C PRO A 179 17.31 -33.44 9.01
N THR A 180 17.89 -32.38 8.43
CA THR A 180 17.45 -31.87 7.13
C THR A 180 17.96 -32.77 6.01
N THR A 181 17.05 -33.29 5.20
CA THR A 181 17.39 -34.19 4.08
C THR A 181 17.63 -33.44 2.78
N LEU A 182 18.35 -34.04 1.84
CA LEU A 182 18.50 -33.52 0.48
C LEU A 182 17.15 -33.36 -0.21
N GLY A 183 16.21 -34.29 0.00
CA GLY A 183 14.87 -34.20 -0.55
C GLY A 183 14.10 -33.00 0.00
N GLU A 184 14.30 -32.65 1.27
CA GLU A 184 13.74 -31.44 1.87
C GLU A 184 14.33 -30.16 1.30
N LEU A 185 15.65 -30.10 1.08
CA LEU A 185 16.28 -28.96 0.40
C LEU A 185 15.78 -28.79 -1.03
N LEU A 186 15.63 -29.89 -1.77
CA LEU A 186 15.17 -29.85 -3.17
C LEU A 186 13.67 -29.53 -3.27
N ALA A 187 12.85 -30.00 -2.32
CA ALA A 187 11.45 -29.61 -2.21
C ALA A 187 11.31 -28.12 -1.85
N ALA A 188 12.03 -27.65 -0.83
CA ALA A 188 12.07 -26.24 -0.46
C ALA A 188 12.60 -25.35 -1.59
N PHE A 189 13.55 -25.85 -2.39
CA PHE A 189 14.03 -25.17 -3.58
C PHE A 189 12.93 -25.02 -4.66
N LYS A 190 12.12 -26.07 -4.88
CA LYS A 190 10.98 -26.01 -5.80
C LYS A 190 10.00 -24.92 -5.37
N ASP A 191 9.57 -24.96 -4.12
CA ASP A 191 8.64 -23.97 -3.57
C ASP A 191 9.21 -22.55 -3.70
N ALA A 192 10.52 -22.41 -3.47
CA ALA A 192 11.21 -21.15 -3.62
C ALA A 192 11.25 -20.63 -5.08
N ALA A 193 11.40 -21.54 -6.04
CA ALA A 193 11.38 -21.21 -7.47
C ALA A 193 9.97 -20.82 -7.94
N ASP A 194 8.94 -21.59 -7.57
CA ASP A 194 7.55 -21.31 -7.93
C ASP A 194 7.09 -19.96 -7.37
N ASP A 195 7.45 -19.66 -6.12
CA ASP A 195 7.16 -18.37 -5.51
C ASP A 195 7.87 -17.21 -6.21
N ALA A 196 9.11 -17.42 -6.66
CA ALA A 196 9.88 -16.42 -7.38
C ALA A 196 9.23 -16.13 -8.75
N GLU A 197 8.80 -17.18 -9.46
CA GLU A 197 8.06 -17.06 -10.71
C GLU A 197 6.72 -16.32 -10.51
N ALA A 198 5.95 -16.68 -9.47
CA ALA A 198 4.71 -16.01 -9.13
C ALA A 198 4.91 -14.51 -8.83
N LEU A 199 6.01 -14.15 -8.16
CA LEU A 199 6.35 -12.74 -7.92
C LEU A 199 6.68 -12.00 -9.22
N GLN A 200 7.50 -12.61 -10.08
CA GLN A 200 7.86 -12.02 -11.38
C GLN A 200 6.61 -11.76 -12.24
N GLU A 201 5.65 -12.69 -12.24
CA GLU A 201 4.41 -12.51 -12.97
C GLU A 201 3.57 -11.37 -12.39
N ARG A 202 3.48 -11.27 -11.06
CA ARG A 202 2.78 -10.14 -10.40
C ARG A 202 3.44 -8.79 -10.72
N GLU A 203 4.76 -8.75 -10.82
CA GLU A 203 5.49 -7.54 -11.22
C GLU A 203 5.24 -7.18 -12.67
N ARG A 204 5.22 -8.15 -13.59
CA ARG A 204 4.86 -7.95 -14.99
C ARG A 204 3.45 -7.39 -15.13
N VAL A 205 2.48 -7.96 -14.41
CA VAL A 205 1.09 -7.48 -14.38
C VAL A 205 1.03 -6.05 -13.83
N ARG A 206 1.76 -5.73 -12.75
CA ARG A 206 1.82 -4.38 -12.19
C ARG A 206 2.42 -3.37 -13.18
N ALA A 207 3.49 -3.76 -13.89
CA ALA A 207 4.14 -2.91 -14.88
C ALA A 207 3.23 -2.66 -16.10
N ALA A 208 2.54 -3.70 -16.58
CA ALA A 208 1.57 -3.59 -17.67
C ALA A 208 0.39 -2.68 -17.28
N ALA A 209 -0.18 -2.88 -16.09
CA ALA A 209 -1.26 -2.04 -15.57
C ALA A 209 -0.83 -0.58 -15.38
N ALA A 210 0.41 -0.34 -14.93
CA ALA A 210 0.95 1.02 -14.81
C ALA A 210 1.11 1.71 -16.18
N ALA A 211 1.56 0.97 -17.20
CA ALA A 211 1.65 1.47 -18.57
C ALA A 211 0.27 1.77 -19.16
N GLU A 212 -0.71 0.90 -18.90
CA GLU A 212 -2.10 1.09 -19.34
C GLU A 212 -2.74 2.31 -18.66
N LEU A 213 -2.60 2.44 -17.34
CA LEU A 213 -3.10 3.60 -16.59
C LEU A 213 -2.49 4.90 -17.11
N LYS A 214 -1.18 4.91 -17.43
CA LYS A 214 -0.53 6.07 -18.00
C LYS A 214 -1.14 6.46 -19.35
N ALA A 215 -1.36 5.48 -20.23
CA ALA A 215 -2.01 5.72 -21.52
C ALA A 215 -3.45 6.25 -21.37
N HIS A 216 -4.21 5.72 -20.40
CA HIS A 216 -5.55 6.21 -20.10
C HIS A 216 -5.50 7.65 -19.58
N LEU A 217 -4.60 7.99 -18.65
CA LEU A 217 -4.45 9.34 -18.11
C LEU A 217 -4.10 10.37 -19.19
N ASP A 218 -3.24 9.99 -20.15
CA ASP A 218 -2.88 10.85 -21.28
C ASP A 218 -4.11 11.14 -22.19
N ASP A 219 -5.07 10.22 -22.30
CA ASP A 219 -6.31 10.35 -23.08
C ASP A 219 -7.43 11.13 -22.34
N VAL A 220 -7.40 11.16 -20.99
CA VAL A 220 -8.41 11.89 -20.19
C VAL A 220 -8.40 13.38 -20.49
N GLY A 221 -7.23 13.99 -20.75
CA GLY A 221 -7.12 15.41 -21.09
C GLY A 221 -7.86 15.81 -22.38
N GLY A 222 -8.08 14.86 -23.30
CA GLY A 222 -8.84 15.10 -24.54
C GLY A 222 -10.34 14.87 -24.42
N ARG A 223 -10.81 14.14 -23.39
CA ARG A 223 -12.23 13.87 -23.12
C ARG A 223 -12.83 14.70 -21.99
N MET A 224 -12.00 15.37 -21.22
CA MET A 224 -12.45 16.31 -20.20
C MET A 224 -12.99 17.56 -20.93
N HIS A 225 -14.31 17.60 -21.12
CA HIS A 225 -15.00 18.80 -21.53
C HIS A 225 -14.83 19.85 -20.41
N ASP A 226 -14.05 20.89 -20.67
CA ASP A 226 -13.86 22.01 -19.76
C ASP A 226 -15.06 22.96 -19.91
N GLU A 227 -16.20 22.60 -19.32
CA GLU A 227 -17.39 23.46 -19.26
C GLU A 227 -17.16 24.59 -18.25
N ASP A 228 -16.47 25.65 -18.68
CA ASP A 228 -16.30 26.88 -17.90
C ASP A 228 -17.52 27.80 -18.02
N LEU A 229 -18.59 27.46 -17.28
CA LEU A 229 -19.84 28.21 -17.24
C LEU A 229 -19.67 29.68 -16.81
N GLU A 230 -18.76 29.98 -15.88
CA GLU A 230 -18.57 31.37 -15.41
C GLU A 230 -17.80 32.19 -16.44
N GLY A 231 -16.79 31.60 -17.09
CA GLY A 231 -16.12 32.22 -18.22
C GLY A 231 -17.05 32.47 -19.40
N ASP A 232 -17.99 31.56 -19.68
CA ASP A 232 -19.02 31.76 -20.71
C ASP A 232 -19.96 32.94 -20.39
N ILE A 233 -20.33 33.11 -19.12
CA ILE A 233 -21.16 34.24 -18.67
C ILE A 233 -20.41 35.58 -18.83
N GLU A 234 -19.12 35.63 -18.46
CA GLU A 234 -18.28 36.82 -18.62
C GLU A 234 -18.11 37.19 -20.10
N ARG A 235 -17.76 36.21 -20.95
CA ARG A 235 -17.64 36.40 -22.40
C ARG A 235 -18.95 36.89 -23.04
N CYS A 236 -20.10 36.36 -22.62
CA CYS A 236 -21.40 36.81 -23.09
C CYS A 236 -21.71 38.24 -22.68
N TRP A 237 -21.34 38.66 -21.48
CA TRP A 237 -21.52 40.03 -21.01
C TRP A 237 -20.64 41.02 -21.78
N ASP A 238 -19.37 40.68 -22.03
CA ASP A 238 -18.45 41.50 -22.82
C ASP A 238 -18.94 41.64 -24.28
N ALA A 239 -19.42 40.55 -24.88
CA ALA A 239 -20.01 40.58 -26.21
C ALA A 239 -21.26 41.49 -26.27
N LEU A 240 -22.13 41.41 -25.25
CA LEU A 240 -23.30 42.29 -25.12
C LEU A 240 -22.87 43.76 -25.06
N ARG A 241 -21.87 44.10 -24.23
CA ARG A 241 -21.36 45.46 -24.07
C ARG A 241 -20.80 46.03 -25.36
N GLN A 242 -19.99 45.25 -26.09
CA GLN A 242 -19.47 45.67 -27.39
C GLN A 242 -20.59 45.97 -28.40
N VAL A 243 -21.67 45.18 -28.41
CA VAL A 243 -22.82 45.41 -29.29
C VAL A 243 -23.63 46.64 -28.85
N CYS A 244 -23.80 46.86 -27.55
CA CYS A 244 -24.43 48.07 -27.00
C CYS A 244 -23.65 49.34 -27.36
N GLU A 245 -22.31 49.30 -27.27
CA GLU A 245 -21.43 50.41 -27.67
C GLU A 245 -21.49 50.69 -29.18
N ALA A 246 -21.50 49.63 -30.00
CA ALA A 246 -21.59 49.77 -31.46
C ALA A 246 -22.93 50.35 -31.94
N ASN A 247 -24.04 49.97 -31.28
CA ASN A 247 -25.39 50.41 -31.65
C ASN A 247 -25.81 51.71 -30.95
N GLY A 248 -25.06 52.19 -29.95
CA GLY A 248 -25.38 53.39 -29.19
C GLY A 248 -26.70 53.33 -28.42
N ALA A 249 -27.21 52.11 -28.17
CA ALA A 249 -28.50 51.85 -27.55
C ALA A 249 -28.36 50.77 -26.48
N ALA A 250 -29.02 50.96 -25.34
CA ALA A 250 -29.04 49.99 -24.25
C ALA A 250 -29.86 48.72 -24.56
N LYS A 251 -30.68 48.75 -25.63
CA LYS A 251 -31.52 47.65 -26.10
C LYS A 251 -30.94 47.09 -27.40
N VAL A 252 -30.58 45.82 -27.41
CA VAL A 252 -29.96 45.14 -28.57
C VAL A 252 -30.59 43.76 -28.81
N PRO A 253 -30.71 43.30 -30.07
CA PRO A 253 -31.28 41.99 -30.35
C PRO A 253 -30.30 40.86 -29.95
N LEU A 254 -30.83 39.79 -29.35
CA LEU A 254 -30.05 38.65 -28.85
C LEU A 254 -29.17 38.02 -29.94
N LEU A 255 -29.67 37.97 -31.18
CA LEU A 255 -28.97 37.36 -32.30
C LEU A 255 -27.67 38.09 -32.68
N ASP A 256 -27.62 39.41 -32.48
CA ASP A 256 -26.41 40.19 -32.76
C ASP A 256 -25.34 39.95 -31.69
N VAL A 257 -25.75 39.68 -30.44
CA VAL A 257 -24.85 39.31 -29.34
C VAL A 257 -24.26 37.93 -29.56
N VAL A 258 -25.09 36.96 -29.97
CA VAL A 258 -24.64 35.61 -30.35
C VAL A 258 -23.63 35.67 -31.48
N ARG A 259 -23.92 36.44 -32.54
CA ARG A 259 -23.00 36.57 -33.68
C ARG A 259 -21.68 37.24 -33.29
N ARG A 260 -21.71 38.17 -32.34
CA ARG A 260 -20.51 38.82 -31.81
C ARG A 260 -19.69 37.87 -30.94
N LEU A 261 -20.33 37.02 -30.15
CA LEU A 261 -19.68 35.97 -29.38
C LEU A 261 -18.95 34.98 -30.29
N GLU A 262 -19.58 34.56 -31.39
CA GLU A 262 -18.97 33.70 -32.42
C GLU A 262 -17.73 34.34 -33.08
N GLU A 263 -17.71 35.67 -33.22
CA GLU A 263 -16.56 36.40 -33.79
C GLU A 263 -15.39 36.56 -32.80
N LEU A 264 -15.69 36.62 -31.50
CA LEU A 264 -14.69 36.83 -30.44
C LEU A 264 -14.00 35.52 -30.03
N ASP A 265 -14.69 34.39 -30.14
CA ASP A 265 -14.15 33.09 -29.73
C ASP A 265 -14.48 31.96 -30.72
N PRO A 266 -13.69 31.82 -31.80
CA PRO A 266 -13.87 30.75 -32.78
C PRO A 266 -13.48 29.37 -32.23
N ASP A 267 -12.64 29.32 -31.18
CA ASP A 267 -12.16 28.07 -30.58
C ASP A 267 -13.20 27.50 -29.60
N ALA A 268 -13.91 28.33 -28.82
CA ALA A 268 -15.10 27.90 -28.08
C ALA A 268 -16.23 27.48 -29.01
N ALA A 269 -16.44 28.19 -30.13
CA ALA A 269 -17.41 27.77 -31.14
C ALA A 269 -17.06 26.42 -31.80
N ALA A 270 -15.77 26.05 -31.80
CA ALA A 270 -15.28 24.76 -32.31
C ALA A 270 -15.26 23.65 -31.22
N SER A 271 -15.03 23.97 -29.95
CA SER A 271 -15.04 23.02 -28.83
C SER A 271 -16.46 22.58 -28.44
N LEU A 272 -17.44 23.48 -28.57
CA LEU A 272 -18.86 23.24 -28.38
C LEU A 272 -19.54 22.68 -29.65
N GLY A 273 -18.98 21.70 -30.35
CA GLY A 273 -19.75 20.87 -31.31
C GLY A 273 -20.48 21.55 -32.49
N GLY A 274 -20.29 22.86 -32.73
CA GLY A 274 -20.92 23.65 -33.79
C GLY A 274 -21.89 24.75 -33.33
N ARG A 275 -22.50 25.44 -34.31
CA ARG A 275 -23.37 26.62 -34.10
C ARG A 275 -24.54 26.40 -33.13
N THR A 276 -25.00 25.17 -32.94
CA THR A 276 -26.17 24.87 -32.10
C THR A 276 -25.87 24.91 -30.60
N GLU A 277 -24.69 24.48 -30.16
CA GLU A 277 -24.33 24.52 -28.73
C GLU A 277 -23.80 25.89 -28.32
N ALA A 278 -23.12 26.63 -29.22
CA ALA A 278 -22.81 28.04 -28.99
C ALA A 278 -24.07 28.89 -28.77
N ASN A 279 -25.14 28.63 -29.52
CA ASN A 279 -26.45 29.25 -29.30
C ASN A 279 -27.05 28.86 -27.94
N VAL A 280 -26.86 27.61 -27.51
CA VAL A 280 -27.35 27.11 -26.20
C VAL A 280 -26.54 27.73 -25.06
N ALA A 281 -25.21 27.81 -25.16
CA ALA A 281 -24.35 28.46 -24.18
C ALA A 281 -24.67 29.96 -24.07
N ALA A 282 -24.80 30.66 -25.19
CA ALA A 282 -25.21 32.07 -25.20
C ALA A 282 -26.62 32.28 -24.61
N PHE A 283 -27.54 31.34 -24.83
CA PHE A 283 -28.87 31.38 -24.24
C PHE A 283 -28.85 31.10 -22.73
N ILE A 284 -28.10 30.09 -22.28
CA ILE A 284 -27.93 29.74 -20.85
C ILE A 284 -27.23 30.89 -20.12
N ALA A 285 -26.13 31.41 -20.68
CA ALA A 285 -25.44 32.58 -20.16
C ALA A 285 -26.37 33.79 -20.14
N GLY A 286 -27.16 34.03 -21.19
CA GLY A 286 -28.21 35.05 -21.22
C GLY A 286 -29.23 34.90 -20.09
N LEU A 287 -29.71 33.69 -19.82
CA LEU A 287 -30.59 33.40 -18.68
C LEU A 287 -29.91 33.67 -17.34
N PHE A 288 -28.63 33.33 -17.19
CA PHE A 288 -27.87 33.63 -15.97
C PHE A 288 -27.66 35.13 -15.78
N LEU A 289 -27.38 35.88 -16.85
CA LEU A 289 -27.29 37.34 -16.81
C LEU A 289 -28.62 37.98 -16.38
N VAL A 290 -29.75 37.41 -16.83
CA VAL A 290 -31.09 37.86 -16.43
C VAL A 290 -31.40 37.50 -14.99
N HIS A 291 -31.10 36.27 -14.57
CA HIS A 291 -31.27 35.82 -13.19
C HIS A 291 -30.46 36.70 -12.22
N ARG A 292 -29.23 37.07 -12.59
CA ARG A 292 -28.35 37.96 -11.81
C ARG A 292 -28.73 39.45 -11.92
N ARG A 293 -29.83 39.82 -12.60
CA ARG A 293 -30.27 41.20 -12.82
C ARG A 293 -29.20 42.11 -13.47
N LEU A 294 -28.31 41.52 -14.26
CA LEU A 294 -27.34 42.25 -15.08
C LEU A 294 -28.01 42.80 -16.35
N VAL A 295 -28.93 42.01 -16.90
CA VAL A 295 -29.59 42.25 -18.19
C VAL A 295 -31.08 41.95 -18.03
N ASP A 296 -31.93 42.67 -18.74
CA ASP A 296 -33.36 42.35 -18.84
C ASP A 296 -33.70 41.81 -20.24
N VAL A 297 -34.70 40.92 -20.32
CA VAL A 297 -35.15 40.33 -21.59
C VAL A 297 -36.51 40.89 -21.94
N VAL A 298 -36.60 41.56 -23.09
CA VAL A 298 -37.84 42.16 -23.59
C VAL A 298 -38.16 41.62 -24.99
N GLN A 299 -39.42 41.27 -25.22
CA GLN A 299 -39.94 40.89 -26.53
C GLN A 299 -41.09 41.83 -26.89
N ASP A 300 -40.96 42.55 -28.00
CA ASP A 300 -41.96 43.56 -28.40
C ASP A 300 -43.27 42.91 -28.92
N GLU A 301 -43.16 41.75 -29.57
CA GLU A 301 -44.30 40.98 -30.10
C GLU A 301 -44.25 39.52 -29.59
N VAL A 302 -45.11 39.15 -28.64
CA VAL A 302 -45.17 37.80 -28.08
C VAL A 302 -46.16 36.94 -28.88
N PRO A 303 -45.82 35.69 -29.29
CA PRO A 303 -44.58 34.94 -29.03
C PRO A 303 -43.56 34.95 -30.19
N THR A 304 -43.89 35.57 -31.33
CA THR A 304 -43.17 35.41 -32.60
C THR A 304 -42.15 36.50 -32.94
N GLY A 305 -42.00 37.53 -32.09
CA GLY A 305 -41.08 38.65 -32.32
C GLY A 305 -39.63 38.37 -31.91
N PRO A 306 -38.67 39.20 -32.34
CA PRO A 306 -37.28 39.11 -31.92
C PRO A 306 -37.11 39.39 -30.42
N ILE A 307 -36.20 38.65 -29.78
CA ILE A 307 -35.84 38.82 -28.37
C ILE A 307 -34.77 39.90 -28.26
N TYR A 308 -34.97 40.87 -27.37
CA TYR A 308 -34.03 41.92 -27.07
C TYR A 308 -33.47 41.77 -25.67
N LEU A 309 -32.18 42.06 -25.53
CA LEU A 309 -31.46 42.22 -24.27
C LEU A 309 -31.32 43.71 -23.96
N VAL A 310 -31.61 44.08 -22.71
CA VAL A 310 -31.46 45.46 -22.21
C VAL A 310 -30.41 45.48 -21.13
N ASP A 311 -29.33 46.23 -21.34
CA ASP A 311 -28.31 46.46 -20.32
C ASP A 311 -28.85 47.40 -19.22
N LEU A 312 -28.93 46.90 -17.99
CA LEU A 312 -29.42 47.65 -16.83
C LEU A 312 -28.34 48.55 -16.21
N TRP A 313 -27.07 48.31 -16.52
CA TRP A 313 -25.91 48.94 -15.86
C TRP A 313 -24.96 49.65 -16.84
N PRO A 314 -25.44 50.60 -17.67
CA PRO A 314 -24.64 51.20 -18.72
C PRO A 314 -23.43 52.03 -18.21
N LYS A 315 -23.43 52.40 -16.94
CA LYS A 315 -22.42 53.29 -16.29
C LYS A 315 -21.23 52.56 -15.66
N MET A 316 -21.18 51.23 -15.76
CA MET A 316 -20.11 50.41 -15.17
C MET A 316 -19.33 49.69 -16.27
N ASP A 317 -18.00 49.71 -16.16
CA ASP A 317 -17.12 49.33 -17.28
C ASP A 317 -16.65 47.87 -17.24
N THR A 318 -16.80 47.15 -16.12
CA THR A 318 -16.25 45.80 -15.95
C THR A 318 -17.24 44.86 -15.29
N TYR A 319 -17.34 43.62 -15.78
CA TYR A 319 -18.22 42.56 -15.28
C TYR A 319 -18.10 42.38 -13.76
N LEU A 320 -16.87 42.30 -13.25
CA LEU A 320 -16.58 42.13 -11.83
C LEU A 320 -17.07 43.30 -10.97
N ALA A 321 -17.01 44.53 -11.50
CA ALA A 321 -17.48 45.72 -10.79
C ALA A 321 -19.02 45.73 -10.68
N VAL A 322 -19.73 45.29 -11.72
CA VAL A 322 -21.20 45.15 -11.69
C VAL A 322 -21.62 44.03 -10.74
N ARG A 323 -20.91 42.89 -10.78
CA ARG A 323 -21.18 41.76 -9.88
C ARG A 323 -21.02 42.16 -8.41
N SER A 324 -19.91 42.78 -8.04
CA SER A 324 -19.70 43.26 -6.68
C SER A 324 -20.65 44.40 -6.27
N HIS A 325 -21.27 45.10 -7.22
CA HIS A 325 -22.31 46.07 -6.91
C HIS A 325 -23.67 45.42 -6.64
N LEU A 326 -24.06 44.42 -7.42
CA LEU A 326 -25.27 43.64 -7.22
C LEU A 326 -25.22 42.85 -5.91
N GLU A 327 -24.09 42.21 -5.59
CA GLU A 327 -23.90 41.51 -4.31
C GLU A 327 -24.08 42.45 -3.10
N ARG A 328 -23.67 43.72 -3.23
CA ARG A 328 -23.88 44.74 -2.19
C ARG A 328 -25.36 45.13 -2.07
N LEU A 329 -26.05 45.31 -3.19
CA LEU A 329 -27.48 45.64 -3.20
C LEU A 329 -28.34 44.50 -2.68
N GLU A 330 -28.05 43.26 -3.05
CA GLU A 330 -28.74 42.07 -2.52
C GLU A 330 -28.50 41.92 -1.02
N ALA A 331 -27.27 42.16 -0.55
CA ALA A 331 -26.99 42.18 0.89
C ALA A 331 -27.74 43.31 1.62
N GLU A 332 -27.93 44.48 0.99
CA GLU A 332 -28.72 45.58 1.54
C GLU A 332 -30.23 45.28 1.56
N GLU A 333 -30.77 44.65 0.51
CA GLU A 333 -32.19 44.25 0.39
C GLU A 333 -32.56 43.10 1.34
N ASP A 334 -31.67 42.11 1.53
CA ASP A 334 -31.86 41.00 2.47
C ASP A 334 -31.59 41.38 3.94
N GLY A 335 -31.28 42.66 4.21
CA GLY A 335 -30.92 43.14 5.56
C GLY A 335 -29.60 42.56 6.10
N ARG A 336 -28.80 41.94 5.25
CA ARG A 336 -27.51 41.30 5.57
C ARG A 336 -26.31 42.24 5.41
N ALA A 337 -26.52 43.48 4.98
CA ALA A 337 -25.50 44.51 5.04
C ALA A 337 -25.03 44.70 6.49
N PRO A 338 -23.71 44.72 6.75
CA PRO A 338 -23.20 44.93 8.09
C PRO A 338 -23.44 46.39 8.46
N ARG A 339 -24.63 46.70 9.00
CA ARG A 339 -24.78 47.82 9.94
C ARG A 339 -23.70 47.59 10.99
N GLY A 340 -22.67 48.43 10.94
CA GLY A 340 -21.37 48.15 11.53
C GLY A 340 -21.51 47.60 12.93
N LEU A 341 -20.81 46.50 13.24
CA LEU A 341 -20.80 45.84 14.55
C LEU A 341 -20.69 46.83 15.72
N ILE A 342 -20.04 47.97 15.50
CA ILE A 342 -19.88 49.08 16.44
C ILE A 342 -21.24 49.74 16.80
N GLN A 343 -22.10 50.03 15.82
CA GLN A 343 -23.42 50.62 16.08
C GLN A 343 -24.35 49.67 16.85
N ARG A 344 -24.29 48.37 16.56
CA ARG A 344 -25.07 47.37 17.31
C ARG A 344 -24.57 47.18 18.74
N ALA A 345 -23.27 47.30 18.95
CA ALA A 345 -22.68 47.25 20.30
C ALA A 345 -23.06 48.48 21.13
N GLU A 346 -23.06 49.67 20.52
CA GLU A 346 -23.51 50.91 21.17
C GLU A 346 -25.00 50.86 21.52
N GLU A 347 -25.85 50.40 20.59
CA GLU A 347 -27.29 50.25 20.85
C GLU A 347 -27.58 49.19 21.94
N ALA A 348 -26.84 48.07 21.96
CA ALA A 348 -26.97 47.05 23.00
C ALA A 348 -26.51 47.55 24.38
N SER A 349 -25.40 48.28 24.43
CA SER A 349 -24.90 48.92 25.66
C SER A 349 -25.92 49.93 26.21
N ALA A 350 -26.51 50.76 25.33
CA ALA A 350 -27.52 51.73 25.75
C ALA A 350 -28.80 51.06 26.26
N LEU A 351 -29.16 49.90 25.70
CA LEU A 351 -30.34 49.14 26.14
C LEU A 351 -30.10 48.43 27.48
N GLU A 352 -28.89 47.94 27.74
CA GLU A 352 -28.48 47.40 29.05
C GLU A 352 -28.44 48.47 30.13
N GLU A 353 -27.90 49.66 29.84
CA GLU A 353 -27.92 50.77 30.80
C GLU A 353 -29.36 51.22 31.12
N ALA A 354 -30.24 51.26 30.11
CA ALA A 354 -31.64 51.59 30.31
C ALA A 354 -32.39 50.51 31.11
N SER A 355 -32.10 49.22 30.89
CA SER A 355 -32.74 48.14 31.64
C SER A 355 -32.23 48.05 33.09
N ALA A 356 -30.95 48.32 33.32
CA ALA A 356 -30.37 48.43 34.65
C ALA A 356 -30.93 49.63 35.44
N ALA A 357 -31.18 50.77 34.78
CA ALA A 357 -31.83 51.92 35.41
C ALA A 357 -33.26 51.60 35.88
N VAL A 358 -34.03 50.88 35.05
CA VAL A 358 -35.39 50.43 35.40
C VAL A 358 -35.36 49.44 36.57
N LEU A 359 -34.41 48.51 36.59
CA LEU A 359 -34.26 47.56 37.70
C LEU A 359 -33.87 48.25 39.02
N ASN A 360 -32.99 49.25 38.96
CA ASN A 360 -32.63 50.05 40.14
C ASN A 360 -33.80 50.91 40.66
N GLU A 361 -34.65 51.44 39.78
CA GLU A 361 -35.88 52.12 40.20
C GLU A 361 -36.87 51.16 40.89
N VAL A 362 -36.96 49.91 40.41
CA VAL A 362 -37.82 48.89 41.03
C VAL A 362 -37.27 48.42 42.38
N GLU A 363 -35.95 48.25 42.52
CA GLU A 363 -35.35 47.89 43.82
C GLU A 363 -35.52 49.01 44.87
N ALA A 364 -35.37 50.28 44.47
CA ALA A 364 -35.60 51.42 45.36
C ALA A 364 -37.06 51.52 45.83
N ASP A 365 -38.03 51.14 44.99
CA ASP A 365 -39.45 51.14 45.35
C ASP A 365 -39.81 49.95 46.27
N THR A 366 -39.10 48.82 46.15
CA THR A 366 -39.27 47.67 47.07
C THR A 366 -38.67 47.91 48.46
N ASP A 367 -37.56 48.64 48.57
CA ASP A 367 -36.94 48.99 49.86
C ASP A 367 -37.74 50.07 50.63
N SER A 368 -38.55 50.88 49.94
CA SER A 368 -39.47 51.83 50.58
C SER A 368 -40.65 51.15 51.31
N TRP A 369 -40.94 49.88 51.02
CA TRP A 369 -42.02 49.10 51.65
C TRP A 369 -41.56 48.27 52.86
N LEU A 370 -40.25 48.23 53.16
CA LEU A 370 -39.66 47.43 54.24
C LEU A 370 -39.21 48.24 55.47
N VAL A 371 -39.60 49.52 55.57
CA VAL A 371 -39.41 50.34 56.77
C VAL A 371 -40.76 50.85 57.28
N GLU A 372 -41.44 50.01 58.07
CA GLU A 372 -42.30 50.44 59.19
C GLU A 372 -41.54 50.29 60.51
#